data_AF-A0A2D8XA61-F1
#
_entry.id   AF-A0A2D8XA61-F1
#
_cell.length_a   1.000
_cell.length_b   1.000
_cell.length_c   1.000
_cell.angle_alpha   90.00
_cell.angle_beta   90.00
_cell.angle_gamma   90.00
#
_symmetry.space_group_name_H-M   'P 1'
#
loop_
_entity.id
_entity.type
_entity.pdbx_description
1 polymer ?
#
loop_
_entity_poly.entity_id
_entity_poly.type
_entity_poly.pdbx_seq_one_letter_code
_entity_poly.pdbx_strand_id
1 'polypeptide(L)'
;MEKFLKVTVSDQDYLINVNHILTVEQGSGTGAVDILYDIVGHSATGASEVIGVTLAASTADDAAKVKEQIGSIVEAIEDALSTSWNRPIFVISPKYPVTSVAQVEKAWA
;
A
#
# COMPACT_ATOMS: atom_id res chain seq x y z
N MET A 1 -9.80 11.51 -14.30
CA MET A 1 -10.63 10.93 -13.23
C MET A 1 -9.67 10.21 -12.31
N GLU A 2 -9.68 10.55 -11.02
CA GLU A 2 -8.84 9.88 -10.04
C GLU A 2 -9.29 8.44 -9.83
N LYS A 3 -8.31 7.58 -9.57
CA LYS A 3 -8.47 6.14 -9.40
C LYS A 3 -7.89 5.76 -8.05
N PHE A 4 -8.60 4.94 -7.28
CA PHE A 4 -8.20 4.53 -5.93
C PHE A 4 -8.19 3.01 -5.79
N LEU A 5 -7.15 2.48 -5.17
CA LEU A 5 -7.17 1.15 -4.54
C LEU A 5 -7.83 1.30 -3.18
N LYS A 6 -8.80 0.45 -2.88
CA LYS A 6 -9.45 0.37 -1.58
C LYS A 6 -8.92 -0.84 -0.82
N VAL A 7 -8.45 -0.58 0.40
CA VAL A 7 -8.06 -1.59 1.40
C VAL A 7 -8.99 -1.45 2.58
N THR A 8 -9.56 -2.55 3.06
CA THR A 8 -10.40 -2.53 4.27
C THR A 8 -9.66 -3.20 5.41
N VAL A 9 -9.53 -2.50 6.54
CA VAL A 9 -8.91 -3.01 7.77
C VAL A 9 -9.88 -2.77 8.93
N SER A 10 -10.32 -3.83 9.61
CA SER A 10 -11.20 -3.73 10.79
C SER A 10 -12.38 -2.77 10.58
N ASP A 11 -13.09 -2.93 9.46
CA ASP A 11 -14.25 -2.11 9.03
C ASP A 11 -13.94 -0.66 8.62
N GLN A 12 -12.67 -0.25 8.56
CA GLN A 12 -12.25 1.03 8.01
C GLN A 12 -11.72 0.88 6.58
N ASP A 13 -12.19 1.75 5.69
CA ASP A 13 -11.74 1.82 4.31
C ASP A 13 -10.60 2.84 4.14
N TYR A 14 -9.49 2.37 3.59
CA TYR A 14 -8.34 3.17 3.21
C TYR A 14 -8.29 3.28 1.70
N LEU A 15 -8.18 4.52 1.19
CA LEU A 15 -8.13 4.80 -0.23
C LEU A 15 -6.72 5.25 -0.62
N ILE A 16 -6.10 4.53 -1.54
CA ILE A 16 -4.76 4.79 -2.06
C ILE A 16 -4.90 5.29 -3.48
N ASN A 17 -4.51 6.54 -3.74
CA ASN A 17 -4.62 7.12 -5.07
C ASN A 17 -3.54 6.56 -5.99
N VAL A 18 -3.97 5.89 -7.06
CA VAL A 18 -3.13 5.15 -7.99
C VAL A 18 -2.26 6.08 -8.82
N ASN A 19 -2.77 7.29 -9.10
CA ASN A 19 -2.07 8.28 -9.90
C ASN A 19 -0.79 8.79 -9.23
N HIS A 20 -0.67 8.60 -7.91
CA HIS A 20 0.51 8.98 -7.15
C HIS A 20 1.43 7.79 -6.87
N ILE A 21 1.05 6.54 -7.17
CA ILE A 21 1.92 5.39 -6.87
C ILE A 21 3.15 5.43 -7.80
N LEU A 22 4.32 5.57 -7.20
CA LEU A 22 5.61 5.49 -7.88
C LEU A 22 6.13 4.04 -7.92
N THR A 23 6.10 3.38 -6.77
CA THR A 23 6.58 2.00 -6.63
C THR A 23 5.88 1.27 -5.48
N VAL A 24 5.92 -0.05 -5.53
CA VAL A 24 5.49 -0.95 -4.46
C VAL A 24 6.68 -1.85 -4.13
N GLU A 25 7.07 -1.88 -2.86
CA GLU A 25 8.24 -2.63 -2.41
C GLU A 25 8.00 -3.35 -1.08
N GLN A 26 8.91 -4.26 -0.73
CA GLN A 26 8.87 -4.90 0.58
C GLN A 26 9.17 -3.86 1.66
N GLY A 27 8.25 -3.69 2.61
CA GLY A 27 8.41 -2.77 3.72
C GLY A 27 9.36 -3.28 4.80
N SER A 28 9.76 -2.40 5.71
CA SER A 28 10.73 -2.69 6.78
C SER A 28 10.25 -3.68 7.86
N GLY A 29 8.97 -4.05 7.86
CA GLY A 29 8.36 -5.00 8.80
C GLY A 29 8.10 -6.39 8.23
N THR A 30 7.89 -7.38 9.11
CA THR A 30 7.47 -8.73 8.71
C THR A 30 6.08 -8.69 8.09
N GLY A 31 5.96 -9.11 6.83
CA GLY A 31 4.67 -9.12 6.12
C GLY A 31 4.19 -7.72 5.71
N ALA A 32 5.11 -6.75 5.62
CA ALA A 32 4.81 -5.37 5.23
C ALA A 32 5.14 -5.11 3.75
N VAL A 33 4.31 -4.29 3.12
CA VAL A 33 4.48 -3.79 1.75
C VAL A 33 4.33 -2.27 1.76
N ASP A 34 5.35 -1.57 1.27
CA ASP A 34 5.36 -0.12 1.17
C ASP A 34 4.91 0.29 -0.24
N ILE A 35 3.95 1.22 -0.31
CA ILE A 35 3.49 1.86 -1.53
C ILE A 35 3.98 3.30 -1.45
N LEU A 36 5.00 3.61 -2.24
CA LEU A 36 5.61 4.94 -2.26
C LEU A 36 4.93 5.84 -3.28
N TYR A 37 4.72 7.09 -2.89
CA TYR A 37 4.10 8.11 -3.72
C TYR A 37 5.10 8.98 -4.46
N ASP A 38 4.72 9.49 -5.62
CA ASP A 38 5.44 10.56 -6.29
C ASP A 38 5.35 11.83 -5.44
N ILE A 39 6.50 12.30 -4.97
CA ILE A 39 6.66 13.52 -4.17
C ILE A 39 6.73 14.78 -5.02
N VAL A 40 6.70 14.67 -6.37
CA VAL A 40 6.76 15.82 -7.26
C VAL A 40 5.53 16.70 -7.06
N GLY A 41 5.76 17.90 -6.52
CA GLY A 41 4.71 18.88 -6.20
C GLY A 41 4.27 18.88 -4.74
N HIS A 42 4.81 17.98 -3.92
CA HIS A 42 4.65 18.10 -2.48
C HIS A 42 5.53 19.24 -1.96
N SER A 43 4.89 20.19 -1.29
CA SER A 43 5.59 21.20 -0.52
C SER A 43 5.76 20.62 0.87
N ALA A 44 6.97 20.19 1.24
CA ALA A 44 7.27 19.77 2.61
C ALA A 44 6.79 20.86 3.58
N THR A 45 5.67 20.63 4.28
CA THR A 45 5.08 21.64 5.18
C THR A 45 5.67 21.59 6.59
N GLY A 46 6.74 20.81 6.84
CA GLY A 46 7.32 20.63 8.18
C GLY A 46 8.54 19.72 8.26
N ALA A 47 8.78 19.15 9.45
CA ALA A 47 9.92 18.28 9.79
C ALA A 47 9.79 16.84 9.26
N SER A 48 8.59 16.42 8.84
CA SER A 48 8.34 15.15 8.16
C SER A 48 7.34 15.34 7.01
N GLU A 49 7.44 14.47 6.01
CA GLU A 49 6.46 14.37 4.91
C GLU A 49 6.04 12.93 4.69
N VAL A 50 4.75 12.75 4.41
CA VAL A 50 4.18 11.47 4.03
C VAL A 50 4.56 11.16 2.59
N ILE A 51 5.43 10.15 2.43
CA ILE A 51 5.97 9.70 1.14
C ILE A 51 5.31 8.41 0.65
N GLY A 52 4.30 7.91 1.36
CA GLY A 52 3.64 6.65 1.01
C GLY A 52 2.80 6.07 2.12
N VAL A 53 2.38 4.82 1.93
CA VAL A 53 1.69 4.02 2.94
C VAL A 53 2.29 2.62 3.04
N THR A 54 2.33 2.07 4.24
CA THR A 54 2.67 0.68 4.51
C THR A 54 1.40 -0.12 4.74
N LEU A 55 1.24 -1.21 4.00
CA LEU A 55 0.23 -2.24 4.25
C LEU A 55 0.90 -3.41 4.98
N ALA A 56 0.39 -3.80 6.15
CA ALA A 56 0.86 -5.00 6.82
C ALA A 56 -0.21 -6.09 6.75
N ALA A 57 0.20 -7.31 6.38
CA ALA A 57 -0.63 -8.50 6.52
C ALA A 57 -0.58 -9.06 7.95
N SER A 58 -1.46 -10.02 8.24
CA SER A 58 -1.35 -10.87 9.43
C SER A 58 0.08 -11.45 9.55
N THR A 59 0.72 -11.35 10.71
CA THR A 59 2.07 -11.91 10.90
C THR A 59 2.09 -13.43 10.71
N ALA A 60 2.99 -13.92 9.86
CA ALA A 60 3.27 -15.35 9.75
C ALA A 60 4.44 -15.80 10.63
N ASP A 61 4.37 -17.06 11.08
CA ASP A 61 5.38 -17.67 11.97
C ASP A 61 6.62 -18.23 11.24
N ASP A 62 6.66 -18.21 9.91
CA ASP A 62 7.75 -18.74 9.08
C ASP A 62 8.04 -17.82 7.88
N ALA A 63 9.33 -17.66 7.54
CA ALA A 63 9.81 -16.88 6.40
C ALA A 63 9.17 -17.24 5.05
N ALA A 64 8.82 -18.50 4.80
CA ALA A 64 8.14 -18.91 3.57
C ALA A 64 6.74 -18.27 3.46
N LYS A 65 6.00 -18.26 4.57
CA LYS A 65 4.67 -17.66 4.65
C LYS A 65 4.73 -16.14 4.61
N VAL A 66 5.77 -15.52 5.19
CA VAL A 66 6.00 -14.07 5.09
C VAL A 66 6.19 -13.66 3.63
N LYS A 67 6.96 -14.42 2.85
CA LYS A 67 7.12 -14.18 1.41
C LYS A 67 5.79 -14.33 0.66
N GLU A 68 5.03 -15.36 0.98
CA GLU A 68 3.70 -15.59 0.39
C GLU A 68 2.73 -14.44 0.70
N GLN A 69 2.79 -13.88 1.90
CA GLN A 69 1.99 -12.73 2.33
C GLN A 69 2.32 -11.46 1.55
N ILE A 70 3.61 -11.11 1.50
CA ILE A 70 4.11 -9.97 0.74
C ILE A 70 3.73 -10.13 -0.73
N GLY A 71 4.01 -11.30 -1.31
CA GLY A 71 3.66 -11.64 -2.69
C GLY A 71 2.17 -11.45 -2.96
N SER A 72 1.29 -11.92 -2.06
CA SER A 72 -0.15 -11.79 -2.25
C SER A 72 -0.67 -10.36 -2.27
N ILE A 73 -0.04 -9.44 -1.52
CA ILE A 73 -0.39 -8.01 -1.55
C ILE A 73 0.09 -7.38 -2.85
N VAL A 74 1.33 -7.65 -3.23
CA VAL A 74 1.92 -7.14 -4.47
C VAL A 74 1.12 -7.63 -5.69
N GLU A 75 0.84 -8.93 -5.78
CA GLU A 75 0.01 -9.52 -6.83
C GLU A 75 -1.38 -8.88 -6.90
N ALA A 76 -2.05 -8.69 -5.76
CA ALA A 76 -3.36 -8.05 -5.73
C ALA A 76 -3.34 -6.58 -6.22
N ILE A 77 -2.23 -5.86 -5.97
CA ILE A 77 -2.03 -4.51 -6.51
C ILE A 77 -1.74 -4.57 -8.00
N GLU A 78 -0.86 -5.44 -8.46
CA GLU A 78 -0.53 -5.60 -9.90
C GLU A 78 -1.75 -6.03 -10.72
N ASP A 79 -2.55 -6.97 -10.21
CA ASP A 79 -3.83 -7.39 -10.79
C ASP A 79 -4.81 -6.22 -10.88
N ALA A 80 -4.88 -5.40 -9.82
CA ALA A 80 -5.67 -4.18 -9.85
C ALA A 80 -5.17 -3.23 -10.94
N LEU A 81 -3.87 -2.94 -11.00
CA LEU A 81 -3.28 -2.00 -11.96
C LEU A 81 -3.41 -2.47 -13.42
N SER A 82 -3.38 -3.78 -13.66
CA SER A 82 -3.54 -4.37 -15.00
C SER A 82 -5.00 -4.47 -15.46
N THR A 83 -5.96 -4.44 -14.53
CA THR A 83 -7.39 -4.49 -14.85
C THR A 83 -7.84 -3.18 -15.51
N SER A 84 -8.71 -3.27 -16.53
CA SER A 84 -9.40 -2.08 -17.05
C SER A 84 -10.54 -1.69 -16.11
N TRP A 85 -10.40 -0.55 -15.44
CA TRP A 85 -11.36 -0.13 -14.41
C TRP A 85 -12.59 0.52 -15.02
N ASN A 86 -13.75 -0.06 -14.76
CA ASN A 86 -15.04 0.55 -15.09
C ASN A 86 -15.56 1.47 -13.97
N ARG A 87 -14.86 1.55 -12.84
CA ARG A 87 -15.21 2.35 -11.66
C ARG A 87 -13.97 3.05 -11.11
N PRO A 88 -14.10 4.20 -10.42
CA PRO A 88 -12.96 4.92 -9.86
C PRO A 88 -12.32 4.23 -8.64
N ILE A 89 -12.98 3.25 -8.04
CA ILE A 89 -12.49 2.51 -6.88
C ILE A 89 -12.37 1.03 -7.24
N PHE A 90 -11.19 0.47 -7.01
CA PHE A 90 -10.92 -0.97 -7.11
C PHE A 90 -10.60 -1.51 -5.72
N VAL A 91 -11.32 -2.54 -5.29
CA VAL A 91 -11.06 -3.18 -3.98
C VAL A 91 -9.98 -4.23 -4.19
N ILE A 92 -8.84 -4.08 -3.51
CA ILE A 92 -7.83 -5.14 -3.52
C ILE A 92 -8.22 -6.22 -2.51
N SER A 93 -7.99 -7.48 -2.87
CA SER A 93 -8.33 -8.63 -2.04
C SER A 93 -7.15 -9.60 -2.01
N PRO A 94 -6.06 -9.25 -1.30
CA PRO A 94 -4.92 -10.14 -1.14
C PRO A 94 -5.33 -11.44 -0.45
N LYS A 95 -4.57 -12.52 -0.71
CA LYS A 95 -4.80 -13.85 -0.11
C LYS A 95 -4.79 -13.82 1.41
N TYR A 96 -3.94 -12.97 1.99
CA TYR A 96 -3.87 -12.73 3.42
C TYR A 96 -4.47 -11.37 3.75
N PRO A 97 -5.28 -11.27 4.82
CA PRO A 97 -5.92 -10.01 5.17
C PRO A 97 -4.86 -8.98 5.58
N VAL A 98 -5.05 -7.75 5.11
CA VAL A 98 -4.32 -6.57 5.62
C VAL A 98 -4.86 -6.27 7.01
N THR A 99 -3.97 -6.16 7.99
CA THR A 99 -4.29 -5.95 9.41
C THR A 99 -3.96 -4.54 9.89
N SER A 100 -3.15 -3.80 9.15
CA SER A 100 -2.88 -2.38 9.43
C SER A 100 -2.47 -1.60 8.18
N VAL A 101 -2.82 -0.32 8.16
CA VAL A 101 -2.30 0.67 7.22
C VAL A 101 -1.60 1.76 8.02
N ALA A 102 -0.35 2.07 7.68
CA ALA A 102 0.43 3.14 8.31
C ALA A 102 0.96 4.10 7.23
N GLN A 103 1.21 5.36 7.61
CA GLN A 103 1.88 6.31 6.72
C GLN A 103 3.39 6.08 6.75
N VAL A 104 4.03 6.17 5.58
CA VAL A 104 5.49 6.22 5.49
C VAL A 104 5.87 7.69 5.56
N GLU A 105 6.52 8.08 6.66
CA GLU A 105 7.02 9.44 6.84
C GLU A 105 8.53 9.51 6.67
N LYS A 106 9.01 10.53 5.95
CA LYS A 106 10.43 10.86 5.89
C LYS A 106 10.68 12.17 6.59
N ALA A 107 11.54 12.14 7.61
CA ALA A 107 12.03 13.35 8.24
C ALA A 107 13.21 13.93 7.44
N TRP A 108 13.25 15.26 7.31
CA TRP A 108 14.41 15.98 6.80
C TRP A 108 15.07 16.74 7.95
N ALA A 109 16.36 16.46 8.16
CA ALA A 109 17.23 17.13 9.13
C ALA A 109 18.13 18.13 8.42
#